data_AF-A0A8W8MJI9-F1
#
_entry.id   AF-A0A8W8MJI9-F1
#
_cell.length_a   1.000
_cell.length_b   1.000
_cell.length_c   1.000
_cell.angle_alpha   90.00
_cell.angle_beta   90.00
_cell.angle_gamma   90.00
#
_symmetry.space_group_name_H-M   'P 1'
#
loop_
_entity.id
_entity.type
_entity.pdbx_description
1 polymer ?
#
loop_
_entity_poly.entity_id
_entity_poly.type
_entity_poly.pdbx_seq_one_letter_code
_entity_poly.pdbx_strand_id
1 'polypeptide(L)' 'MNMGFNTIVYTGTTHRREELEKRYDHLMCKTCIIHYVTSVFTPCGHFVCCSECAPNHIECPVCRKKIEKIIQANLK' A
#
# COMPACT_ATOMS: atom_id res chain seq x y z
N MET A 1 -1.33 21.83 -11.07
CA MET A 1 -2.54 21.06 -10.72
C MET A 1 -2.33 20.52 -9.32
N ASN A 2 -3.02 21.11 -8.34
CA ASN A 2 -2.91 20.78 -6.94
C ASN A 2 -3.60 19.45 -6.66
N MET A 3 -2.88 18.48 -6.12
CA MET A 3 -3.49 17.35 -5.41
C MET A 3 -2.87 17.30 -4.03
N GLY A 4 -3.45 18.11 -3.13
CA GLY A 4 -3.23 17.98 -1.70
C GLY A 4 -3.97 16.76 -1.19
N PHE A 5 -3.27 15.90 -0.45
CA PHE A 5 -3.89 14.88 0.38
C PHE A 5 -3.30 14.97 1.79
N ASN A 6 -4.12 15.54 2.67
CA ASN A 6 -4.12 15.51 4.14
C ASN A 6 -2.80 15.67 4.89
N THR A 7 -2.52 16.94 5.18
CA THR A 7 -1.68 17.41 6.28
C THR A 7 -2.19 16.87 7.62
N ILE A 8 -1.45 15.96 8.24
CA ILE A 8 -1.49 15.82 9.71
C ILE A 8 -0.29 16.60 10.26
N VAL A 9 -0.54 17.85 10.65
CA VAL A 9 0.43 18.70 11.35
C VAL A 9 0.59 18.18 12.79
N TYR A 10 1.45 17.19 12.99
CA TYR A 10 2.05 16.95 14.30
C TYR A 10 3.31 17.79 14.42
N THR A 11 3.41 18.61 15.46
CA THR A 11 4.52 19.53 15.73
C THR A 11 5.84 18.78 15.98
N GLY A 12 6.89 19.05 15.19
CA GLY A 12 8.27 18.60 15.44
C GLY A 12 9.09 18.22 14.18
N THR A 13 10.28 18.83 14.06
CA THR A 13 11.36 18.58 13.07
C THR A 13 11.00 17.76 11.81
N THR A 14 10.54 18.47 10.79
CA THR A 14 10.00 17.98 9.50
C THR A 14 10.88 16.93 8.81
N HIS A 15 12.19 17.14 8.75
CA HIS A 15 13.10 16.28 7.98
C HIS A 15 13.20 14.83 8.51
N ARG A 16 13.15 14.60 9.82
CA ARG A 16 13.29 13.23 10.36
C ARG A 16 12.02 12.41 10.18
N ARG A 17 10.85 13.07 10.19
CA ARG A 17 9.55 12.42 10.10
C ARG A 17 9.22 12.02 8.67
N GLU A 18 9.47 12.90 7.70
CA GLU A 18 9.29 12.60 6.28
C GLU A 18 10.13 11.39 5.85
N GLU A 19 11.37 11.27 6.34
CA GLU A 19 12.26 10.13 6.06
C GLU A 19 11.82 8.82 6.74
N LEU A 20 11.03 8.90 7.82
CA LEU A 20 10.39 7.73 8.43
C LEU A 20 9.13 7.35 7.67
N GLU A 21 8.29 8.31 7.30
CA GLU A 21 7.08 8.07 6.50
C GLU A 21 7.40 7.42 5.16
N LYS A 22 8.39 7.94 4.41
CA LYS A 22 8.90 7.28 3.19
C LYS A 22 9.36 5.84 3.44
N ARG A 23 9.94 5.59 4.62
CA ARG A 23 10.43 4.26 4.99
C ARG A 23 9.31 3.26 5.25
N TYR A 24 8.13 3.70 5.67
CA TYR A 24 6.99 2.79 5.93
C TYR A 24 5.90 2.86 4.86
N ASP A 25 5.93 3.86 3.96
CA ASP A 25 4.93 4.03 2.91
C ASP A 25 4.76 2.77 2.06
N HIS A 26 5.86 2.12 1.67
CA HIS A 26 5.81 0.89 0.86
C HIS A 26 5.16 -0.30 1.58
N LEU A 27 5.07 -0.26 2.91
CA LEU A 27 4.40 -1.28 3.73
C LEU A 27 2.90 -1.01 3.85
N MET A 28 2.41 0.19 3.53
CA MET A 28 0.99 0.53 3.63
C MET A 28 0.21 0.11 2.37
N CYS A 29 -0.99 -0.40 2.57
CA CYS A 29 -1.91 -0.74 1.49
C CYS A 29 -2.17 0.50 0.62
N LYS A 30 -1.91 0.37 -0.68
CA LYS A 30 -2.05 1.48 -1.65
C LYS A 30 -3.50 1.78 -2.03
N THR A 31 -4.46 1.01 -1.52
CA THR A 31 -5.89 1.24 -1.73
C THR A 31 -6.51 1.99 -0.55
N CYS A 32 -6.42 1.46 0.67
CA CYS A 32 -7.03 2.11 1.83
C CYS A 32 -6.09 3.07 2.57
N ILE A 33 -4.77 2.85 2.53
CA ILE A 33 -3.77 3.59 3.31
C ILE A 33 -4.05 3.53 4.83
N ILE A 34 -4.78 2.48 5.28
CA ILE A 34 -5.14 2.25 6.69
C ILE A 34 -4.37 1.05 7.25
N HIS A 35 -4.30 -0.03 6.48
CA HIS A 35 -3.69 -1.29 6.89
C HIS A 35 -2.39 -1.57 6.15
N TYR A 36 -1.50 -2.37 6.75
CA TYR A 36 -0.31 -2.86 6.07
C TYR A 36 -0.66 -3.80 4.92
N VAL A 37 0.22 -3.84 3.92
CA VAL A 37 0.16 -4.80 2.83
C VAL A 37 0.37 -6.22 3.38
N THR A 38 -0.52 -7.14 3.01
CA THR A 38 -0.44 -8.54 3.43
C THR A 38 -0.70 -9.51 2.28
N SER A 39 -0.97 -9.01 1.06
CA SER A 39 -1.42 -9.83 -0.06
C SER A 39 -0.54 -9.67 -1.30
N VAL A 40 -0.15 -10.80 -1.90
CA VAL A 40 0.56 -10.89 -3.20
C VAL A 40 -0.44 -11.27 -4.29
N PHE A 41 -0.41 -10.54 -5.41
CA PHE A 41 -1.22 -10.86 -6.60
C PHE A 41 -0.46 -11.77 -7.57
N THR A 42 -1.09 -12.86 -8.01
CA THR A 42 -0.53 -13.74 -9.06
C THR A 42 -1.20 -13.48 -10.42
N PRO A 43 -0.47 -13.61 -11.54
CA PRO A 43 0.94 -14.01 -11.65
C PRO A 43 1.94 -12.85 -11.52
N CYS A 44 1.47 -11.62 -11.29
CA CYS A 44 2.35 -10.45 -11.40
C CYS A 44 3.34 -10.26 -10.23
N GLY A 45 3.09 -10.87 -9.07
CA GLY A 45 3.95 -10.82 -7.89
C GLY A 45 3.87 -9.53 -7.07
N HIS A 46 3.03 -8.55 -7.45
CA HIS A 46 2.97 -7.28 -6.73
C HIS A 46 2.33 -7.45 -5.34
N PHE A 47 3.03 -6.94 -4.32
CA PHE A 47 2.61 -6.91 -2.92
C PHE A 47 2.17 -5.49 -2.56
N VAL A 48 0.87 -5.18 -2.73
CA VAL A 48 0.38 -3.78 -2.70
C VAL A 48 -0.93 -3.55 -1.96
N CYS A 49 -1.64 -4.62 -1.58
CA CYS A 49 -2.93 -4.54 -0.88
C CYS A 49 -2.91 -5.28 0.47
N CYS A 50 -3.69 -4.76 1.43
CA CYS A 50 -4.06 -5.51 2.63
C CYS A 50 -5.11 -6.59 2.29
N SER A 51 -5.33 -7.50 3.25
CA SER A 51 -6.29 -8.62 3.15
C SER A 51 -7.73 -8.16 2.85
N GLU A 52 -8.15 -6.99 3.34
CA GLU A 52 -9.50 -6.46 3.14
C GLU A 52 -9.69 -5.81 1.77
N CYS A 53 -8.65 -5.16 1.25
CA CYS A 53 -8.72 -4.47 -0.04
C CYS A 53 -8.48 -5.42 -1.22
N ALA A 54 -7.65 -6.44 -1.03
CA ALA A 54 -7.23 -7.35 -2.08
C ALA A 54 -8.41 -8.01 -2.86
N PRO A 55 -9.49 -8.50 -2.21
CA PRO A 55 -10.62 -9.11 -2.91
C PRO A 55 -11.42 -8.18 -3.82
N ASN A 56 -11.28 -6.85 -3.65
CA ASN A 56 -12.00 -5.85 -4.46
C ASN A 56 -11.31 -5.54 -5.80
N HIS A 57 -10.17 -6.18 -6.09
CA HIS A 57 -9.41 -5.96 -7.30
C HIS A 57 -9.47 -7.19 -8.21
N ILE A 58 -9.85 -6.98 -9.48
CA ILE A 58 -9.78 -7.99 -10.55
C ILE A 58 -8.47 -7.93 -11.34
N GLU A 59 -7.80 -6.79 -11.29
CA GLU A 59 -6.50 -6.52 -11.92
C GLU A 59 -5.58 -5.88 -10.90
N CYS A 60 -4.26 -6.11 -11.04
CA CYS A 60 -3.28 -5.49 -10.17
C CYS A 60 -3.31 -3.96 -10.35
N PRO A 61 -3.47 -3.15 -9.28
CA PRO A 61 -3.56 -1.70 -9.38
C PRO A 61 -2.24 -1.04 -9.82
N VAL A 62 -1.12 -1.77 -9.79
CA VAL A 62 0.19 -1.28 -10.24
C VAL A 62 0.45 -1.59 -11.70
N CYS A 63 0.35 -2.86 -12.09
CA CYS A 63 0.75 -3.31 -13.43
C CYS A 63 -0.42 -3.70 -14.35
N ARG A 64 -1.66 -3.61 -13.86
CA ARG A 64 -2.92 -3.92 -14.56
C ARG A 64 -3.05 -5.34 -15.09
N LYS A 65 -2.13 -6.25 -14.75
CA LYS A 65 -2.29 -7.69 -15.05
C LYS A 65 -3.48 -8.25 -14.27
N LYS A 66 -4.30 -9.07 -14.95
CA LYS A 66 -5.41 -9.80 -14.33
C LYS A 66 -4.92 -10.60 -13.12
N ILE A 67 -5.67 -10.54 -12.03
CA ILE A 67 -5.40 -11.29 -10.80
C ILE A 67 -6.02 -12.67 -10.96
N GLU A 68 -5.19 -13.71 -10.91
CA GLU A 68 -5.65 -15.09 -10.93
C GLU A 68 -5.87 -15.62 -9.52
N LYS A 69 -4.97 -15.28 -8.58
CA LYS A 69 -5.05 -15.65 -7.17
C LYS A 69 -4.47 -14.54 -6.30
N ILE A 70 -4.94 -14.52 -5.05
CA ILE A 70 -4.45 -13.66 -3.98
C ILE A 70 -3.82 -14.56 -2.93
N ILE A 71 -2.54 -14.37 -2.65
CA ILE A 71 -1.80 -15.13 -1.64
C ILE A 71 -1.57 -14.23 -0.42
N GLN A 72 -1.98 -14.68 0.76
CA GLN A 72 -1.65 -13.99 2.01
C GLN A 72 -0.18 -14.26 2.39
N ALA A 73 0.62 -13.21 2.48
CA ALA A 73 1.98 -13.29 2.99
C ALA A 73 1.94 -13.18 4.51
N ASN A 74 2.17 -14.30 5.19
CA ASN A 74 2.42 -14.29 6.63
C ASN A 74 3.87 -13.86 6.85
N LEU A 75 4.08 -12.58 7.09
CA LEU A 75 5.36 -12.06 7.56
C LEU A 75 5.48 -12.45 9.05
N LYS A 76 6.17 -13.55 9.32
CA LYS A 76 6.59 -13.95 10.67
C LYS A 76 7.93 -13.29 11.01
#